data_AF-A0A0P7WUX8-F1
#
_entry.id   AF-A0A0P7WUX8-F1
#
_cell.length_a   1.000
_cell.length_b   1.000
_cell.length_c   1.000
_cell.angle_alpha   90.00
_cell.angle_beta   90.00
_cell.angle_gamma   90.00
#
_symmetry.space_group_name_H-M   'P 1'
#
loop_
_entity.id
_entity.type
_entity.pdbx_description
1 polymer ?
#
loop_
_entity_poly.entity_id
_entity_poly.type
_entity_poly.pdbx_seq_one_letter_code
_entity_poly.pdbx_strand_id
1 'polypeptide(L)'
;MTSPPDTAPRPRPVAGLAGFALGAAALLLVLVQFWAGPFSPQQSAGVSLGELAAEVRDSALREMRGAPHPVPEPVPWDIDRALSVIAALLAGLAVVSALFGLIRHEAKRPAVAGMALGASAILFQVFSVMVLALAGAIVVAALVHAVGQDLFG
;
A
#
# COMPACT_ATOMS: atom_id res chain seq x y z
N MET A 1 35.39 42.34 22.79
CA MET A 1 33.92 42.35 22.63
C MET A 1 33.61 41.89 21.22
N THR A 2 33.31 40.61 21.02
CA THR A 2 32.91 40.05 19.72
C THR A 2 31.38 40.07 19.67
N SER A 3 30.81 40.87 18.77
CA SER A 3 29.37 40.91 18.53
C SER A 3 28.85 39.50 18.19
N PRO A 4 27.68 39.09 18.69
CA PRO A 4 27.07 37.82 18.28
C PRO A 4 26.77 37.87 16.77
N PRO A 5 26.90 36.75 16.05
CA PRO A 5 26.56 36.71 14.63
C PRO A 5 25.07 37.02 14.47
N ASP A 6 24.76 37.99 13.61
CA ASP A 6 23.40 38.30 13.18
C ASP A 6 22.76 37.01 12.63
N THR A 7 21.91 36.37 13.44
CA THR A 7 21.10 35.26 12.96
C THR A 7 20.00 35.85 12.10
N ALA A 8 20.23 35.91 10.79
CA ALA A 8 19.20 36.23 9.82
C ALA A 8 17.91 35.42 10.14
N PRO A 9 16.72 36.05 10.19
CA PRO A 9 15.49 35.36 10.51
C PRO A 9 15.27 34.18 9.56
N ARG A 10 15.23 32.96 10.09
CA ARG A 10 14.93 31.79 9.26
C ARG A 10 13.51 31.90 8.72
N PRO A 11 13.27 31.53 7.44
CA PRO A 11 11.93 31.45 6.89
C PRO A 11 11.04 30.54 7.75
N ARG A 12 9.78 30.93 7.93
CA ARG A 12 8.79 30.14 8.69
C ARG A 12 8.64 28.75 8.04
N PRO A 13 8.64 27.64 8.82
CA PRO A 13 8.69 26.30 8.27
C PRO A 13 7.32 25.76 7.86
N VAL A 14 6.57 26.52 7.06
CA VAL A 14 5.19 26.18 6.71
C VAL A 14 5.11 24.95 5.79
N ALA A 15 5.99 24.84 4.79
CA ALA A 15 5.99 23.71 3.86
C ALA A 15 6.54 22.45 4.55
N GLY A 16 7.58 22.59 5.37
CA GLY A 16 8.11 21.50 6.18
C GLY A 16 7.08 20.95 7.17
N LEU A 17 6.31 21.82 7.84
CA LEU A 17 5.27 21.40 8.78
C LEU A 17 4.09 20.72 8.09
N ALA A 18 3.67 21.24 6.93
CA ALA A 18 2.65 20.60 6.10
C ALA A 18 3.10 19.20 5.63
N GLY A 19 4.34 19.08 5.14
CA GLY A 19 4.92 17.79 4.76
C GLY A 19 4.97 16.81 5.92
N PHE A 20 5.36 17.27 7.11
CA PHE A 20 5.31 16.47 8.34
C PHE A 20 3.91 15.98 8.69
N ALA A 21 2.92 16.88 8.70
CA ALA A 21 1.54 16.53 9.05
C ALA A 21 0.94 15.53 8.06
N LEU A 22 1.15 15.74 6.75
CA LEU A 22 0.70 14.82 5.70
C LEU A 22 1.40 13.46 5.79
N GLY A 23 2.70 13.44 6.06
CA GLY A 23 3.48 12.20 6.18
C GLY A 23 3.07 11.40 7.41
N ALA A 24 2.84 12.07 8.54
CA ALA A 24 2.33 11.43 9.75
C ALA A 24 0.92 10.85 9.52
N ALA A 25 0.02 11.62 8.89
CA ALA A 25 -1.33 11.15 8.58
C ALA A 25 -1.31 9.95 7.63
N ALA A 26 -0.50 10.00 6.57
CA ALA A 26 -0.32 8.89 5.64
C ALA A 26 0.17 7.63 6.36
N LEU A 27 1.24 7.75 7.15
CA LEU A 27 1.82 6.61 7.86
C LEU A 27 0.83 6.00 8.85
N LEU A 28 0.12 6.81 9.63
CA LEU A 28 -0.91 6.34 10.55
C LEU A 28 -2.03 5.61 9.80
N LEU A 29 -2.48 6.16 8.67
CA LEU A 29 -3.53 5.54 7.87
C LEU A 29 -3.11 4.15 7.37
N VAL A 30 -1.90 4.01 6.82
CA VAL A 30 -1.40 2.71 6.35
C VAL A 30 -1.24 1.73 7.51
N LEU A 31 -0.73 2.19 8.67
CA LEU A 31 -0.63 1.34 9.86
C LEU A 31 -2.00 0.86 10.35
N VAL A 32 -3.00 1.74 10.40
CA VAL A 32 -4.36 1.39 10.79
C VAL A 32 -4.94 0.36 9.84
N GLN A 33 -4.81 0.54 8.53
CA GLN A 33 -5.32 -0.42 7.55
C GLN A 33 -4.63 -1.78 7.67
N PHE A 34 -3.32 -1.80 7.93
CA PHE A 34 -2.57 -3.04 8.12
C PHE A 34 -3.01 -3.80 9.38
N TRP A 35 -3.20 -3.11 10.50
CA TRP A 35 -3.55 -3.74 11.78
C TRP A 35 -5.04 -4.03 11.95
N ALA A 36 -5.92 -3.17 11.45
CA ALA A 36 -7.36 -3.38 11.50
C ALA A 36 -7.83 -4.44 10.49
N GLY A 37 -7.01 -4.74 9.48
CA GLY A 37 -7.39 -5.59 8.36
C GLY A 37 -8.28 -4.85 7.36
N PRO A 38 -8.71 -5.55 6.29
CA PRO A 38 -9.56 -4.95 5.28
C PRO A 38 -10.93 -4.60 5.85
N PHE A 39 -11.40 -3.39 5.54
CA PHE A 39 -12.70 -2.90 5.99
C PHE A 39 -13.84 -3.38 5.10
N SER A 40 -13.54 -3.79 3.87
CA SER A 40 -14.52 -4.28 2.92
C SER A 40 -14.91 -5.73 3.25
N PRO A 41 -16.19 -6.10 3.06
CA PRO A 41 -16.64 -7.47 3.30
C PRO A 41 -15.80 -8.47 2.48
N GLN A 42 -15.15 -9.39 3.19
CA GLN A 42 -14.36 -10.44 2.55
C GLN A 42 -15.23 -11.68 2.36
N GLN A 43 -15.20 -12.26 1.17
CA GLN A 43 -15.68 -13.62 1.00
C GLN A 43 -14.79 -14.57 1.80
N SER A 44 -15.39 -15.66 2.32
CA SER A 44 -14.59 -16.68 3.00
C SER A 44 -13.62 -17.33 2.02
N ALA A 45 -12.39 -17.58 2.46
CA ALA A 45 -11.35 -18.18 1.61
C ALA A 45 -11.80 -19.48 0.94
N GLY A 46 -12.60 -20.32 1.62
CA GLY A 46 -13.14 -21.56 1.05
C GLY A 46 -14.08 -21.34 -0.13
N VAL A 47 -14.92 -20.30 -0.09
CA VAL A 47 -15.81 -19.94 -1.21
C VAL A 47 -14.99 -19.41 -2.38
N SER A 48 -14.07 -18.48 -2.14
CA SER A 48 -13.23 -17.92 -3.20
C SER A 48 -12.35 -18.98 -3.87
N LEU A 49 -11.82 -19.94 -3.10
CA LEU A 49 -11.07 -21.08 -3.64
C LEU A 49 -11.97 -22.03 -4.46
N GLY A 50 -13.20 -22.27 -4.01
CA GLY A 50 -14.18 -23.08 -4.74
C GLY A 50 -14.60 -22.46 -6.06
N GLU A 51 -14.88 -21.15 -6.07
CA GLU A 51 -15.19 -20.39 -7.27
C GLU A 51 -14.01 -20.38 -8.26
N LEU A 52 -12.79 -20.18 -7.77
CA LEU A 52 -11.58 -20.24 -8.59
C LEU A 52 -11.40 -21.65 -9.23
N ALA A 53 -11.61 -22.72 -8.46
CA ALA A 53 -11.50 -24.08 -8.97
C ALA A 53 -12.56 -24.39 -10.05
N ALA A 54 -13.79 -23.91 -9.85
CA ALA A 54 -14.85 -24.00 -10.85
C ALA A 54 -14.49 -23.20 -12.11
N GLU A 55 -13.97 -21.99 -11.96
CA GLU A 55 -13.57 -21.13 -13.08
C GLU A 55 -12.41 -21.73 -13.89
N VAL A 56 -11.43 -22.35 -13.23
CA VAL A 56 -10.33 -23.07 -13.90
C VAL A 56 -10.86 -24.27 -14.69
N ARG A 57 -11.76 -25.07 -14.10
CA ARG A 57 -12.42 -26.19 -14.79
C ARG A 57 -13.18 -25.72 -16.02
N ASP A 58 -14.01 -24.68 -15.86
CA ASP A 58 -14.84 -24.16 -16.94
C ASP A 58 -13.99 -23.53 -18.04
N SER A 59 -12.87 -22.89 -17.68
CA SER A 59 -11.91 -22.34 -18.63
C SER A 59 -11.22 -23.44 -19.43
N ALA A 60 -10.77 -24.53 -18.80
CA ALA A 60 -10.21 -25.68 -19.51
C ALA A 60 -11.24 -26.31 -20.47
N LEU A 61 -12.49 -26.47 -20.03
CA LEU A 61 -13.57 -27.00 -20.88
C LEU A 61 -13.90 -26.07 -22.07
N ARG A 62 -13.86 -24.75 -21.89
CA ARG A 62 -14.06 -23.77 -22.96
C ARG A 62 -12.94 -23.80 -23.99
N GLU A 63 -11.69 -23.88 -23.53
CA GLU A 63 -10.52 -23.98 -24.38
C GLU A 63 -10.55 -25.25 -25.24
N MET A 64 -10.91 -26.40 -24.64
CA MET A 64 -11.13 -27.65 -25.38
C MET A 64 -12.26 -27.56 -26.42
N ARG A 65 -13.24 -26.68 -26.21
CA ARG A 65 -14.38 -26.46 -27.12
C ARG A 65 -14.13 -25.34 -28.13
N GLY A 66 -12.98 -24.66 -28.10
CA GLY A 66 -12.69 -23.50 -28.93
C GLY A 66 -13.65 -22.32 -28.69
N ALA A 67 -14.26 -22.24 -27.50
CA ALA A 67 -15.19 -21.18 -27.17
C ALA A 67 -14.45 -19.86 -26.86
N PRO A 68 -15.01 -18.69 -27.23
CA PRO A 68 -14.40 -17.41 -26.91
C PRO A 68 -14.30 -17.20 -25.39
N HIS A 69 -13.23 -16.53 -24.96
CA HIS A 69 -13.04 -16.17 -23.56
C HIS A 69 -14.06 -15.10 -23.12
N PRO A 70 -14.58 -15.18 -21.89
CA PRO A 70 -15.43 -14.14 -21.34
C PRO A 70 -14.67 -12.81 -21.23
N VAL A 71 -15.39 -11.71 -21.38
CA VAL A 71 -14.83 -10.35 -21.28
C VAL A 71 -14.44 -10.11 -19.81
N PRO A 72 -13.26 -9.53 -19.53
CA PRO A 72 -12.87 -9.19 -18.17
C PRO A 72 -13.88 -8.24 -17.53
N GLU A 73 -14.45 -8.64 -16.39
CA GLU A 73 -15.33 -7.79 -15.61
C GLU A 73 -14.50 -6.69 -14.90
N PRO A 74 -14.99 -5.44 -14.84
CA PRO A 74 -14.29 -4.37 -14.17
C PRO A 74 -14.25 -4.63 -12.66
N VAL A 75 -13.05 -4.57 -12.07
CA VAL A 75 -12.88 -4.70 -10.62
C VAL A 75 -13.57 -3.52 -9.93
N PRO A 76 -14.56 -3.77 -9.06
CA PRO A 76 -15.29 -2.71 -8.38
C PRO A 76 -14.38 -1.89 -7.47
N TRP A 77 -14.76 -0.63 -7.24
CA TRP A 77 -14.11 0.21 -6.23
C TRP A 77 -14.63 -0.16 -4.84
N ASP A 78 -13.72 -0.53 -3.96
CA ASP A 78 -14.00 -0.79 -2.56
C ASP A 78 -13.34 0.25 -1.65
N ILE A 79 -13.67 0.20 -0.36
CA ILE A 79 -13.18 1.17 0.62
C ILE A 79 -11.67 1.00 0.82
N ASP A 80 -11.17 -0.23 0.81
CA ASP A 80 -9.75 -0.52 1.02
C ASP A 80 -8.86 0.04 -0.11
N ARG A 81 -9.33 -0.03 -1.35
CA ARG A 81 -8.68 0.56 -2.52
C ARG A 81 -8.71 2.08 -2.46
N ALA A 82 -9.84 2.67 -2.07
CA ALA A 82 -9.94 4.11 -1.89
C ALA A 82 -8.97 4.62 -0.80
N LEU A 83 -8.93 3.95 0.35
CA LEU A 83 -8.01 4.29 1.45
C LEU A 83 -6.54 4.14 1.04
N SER A 84 -6.21 3.07 0.30
CA SER A 84 -4.85 2.85 -0.20
C SER A 84 -4.39 3.97 -1.13
N VAL A 85 -5.27 4.42 -2.04
CA VAL A 85 -5.00 5.54 -2.96
C VAL A 85 -4.83 6.85 -2.19
N ILE A 86 -5.72 7.13 -1.22
CA ILE A 86 -5.63 8.33 -0.38
C ILE A 86 -4.30 8.34 0.40
N ALA A 87 -3.93 7.21 1.01
CA ALA A 87 -2.68 7.08 1.74
C ALA A 87 -1.45 7.34 0.84
N ALA A 88 -1.44 6.77 -0.37
CA ALA A 88 -0.37 6.97 -1.35
C ALA A 88 -0.25 8.44 -1.79
N LEU A 89 -1.39 9.11 -2.03
CA LEU A 89 -1.42 10.53 -2.38
C LEU A 89 -0.91 11.41 -1.24
N LEU A 90 -1.36 11.15 0.00
CA LEU A 90 -0.89 11.88 1.19
C LEU A 90 0.62 11.71 1.39
N ALA A 91 1.14 10.50 1.23
CA ALA A 91 2.57 10.23 1.35
C ALA A 91 3.38 10.94 0.26
N GLY A 92 2.91 10.92 -0.99
CA GLY A 92 3.54 11.66 -2.09
C GLY A 92 3.56 13.17 -1.84
N LEU A 93 2.43 13.74 -1.44
CA LEU A 93 2.31 15.17 -1.10
C LEU A 93 3.20 15.54 0.10
N ALA A 94 3.33 14.64 1.08
CA ALA A 94 4.23 14.82 2.21
C ALA A 94 5.68 14.98 1.77
N VAL A 95 6.16 14.08 0.92
CA VAL A 95 7.54 14.10 0.38
C VAL A 95 7.79 15.37 -0.43
N VAL A 96 6.86 15.73 -1.33
CA VAL A 96 7.00 16.94 -2.17
C VAL A 96 7.00 18.22 -1.32
N SER A 97 6.10 18.34 -0.34
CA SER A 97 6.01 19.51 0.53
C SER A 97 7.24 19.65 1.44
N ALA A 98 7.72 18.53 1.98
CA ALA A 98 8.94 18.47 2.77
C ALA A 98 10.18 18.87 1.96
N LEU A 99 10.32 18.35 0.73
CA LEU A 99 11.41 18.69 -0.17
C LEU A 99 11.38 20.18 -0.53
N PHE A 100 10.19 20.72 -0.80
CA PHE A 100 10.02 22.14 -1.08
C PHE A 100 10.43 23.04 0.10
N GLY A 101 10.08 22.65 1.33
CA GLY A 101 10.55 23.35 2.54
C GLY A 101 12.08 23.32 2.70
N LEU A 102 12.72 22.22 2.30
CA LEU A 102 14.18 22.12 2.30
C LEU A 102 14.83 23.04 1.26
N ILE A 103 14.26 23.11 0.05
CA ILE A 103 14.72 24.01 -1.04
C ILE A 103 14.55 25.48 -0.63
N ARG A 104 13.47 25.83 0.09
CA ARG A 104 13.26 27.18 0.62
C ARG A 104 14.14 27.55 1.81
N HIS A 105 15.07 26.68 2.21
CA HIS A 105 15.92 26.87 3.40
C HIS A 105 15.11 27.13 4.68
N GLU A 106 13.92 26.52 4.78
CA GLU A 106 13.13 26.50 6.02
C GLU A 106 13.85 25.67 7.10
N ALA A 107 13.26 25.60 8.30
CA ALA A 107 13.79 24.75 9.37
C ALA A 107 13.90 23.30 8.87
N LYS A 108 15.13 22.77 8.84
CA LYS A 108 15.44 21.43 8.30
C LYS A 108 14.73 20.30 9.05
N ARG A 109 14.48 20.47 10.36
CA ARG A 109 13.88 19.43 11.23
C ARG A 109 12.51 18.95 10.73
N PRO A 110 11.49 19.81 10.56
CA PRO A 110 10.17 19.37 10.05
C PRO A 110 10.23 18.88 8.61
N ALA A 111 11.06 19.50 7.75
CA ALA A 111 11.23 19.06 6.37
C ALA A 111 11.79 17.63 6.28
N VAL A 112 12.88 17.32 6.98
CA VAL A 112 13.46 15.97 6.99
C VAL A 112 12.50 14.95 7.62
N ALA A 113 11.80 15.33 8.70
CA ALA A 113 10.81 14.47 9.34
C ALA A 113 9.64 14.14 8.40
N GLY A 114 9.10 15.12 7.68
CA GLY A 114 8.02 14.90 6.71
C GLY A 114 8.44 14.01 5.54
N MET A 115 9.64 14.21 5.00
CA MET A 115 10.21 13.33 3.97
C MET A 115 10.37 11.90 4.48
N ALA A 116 10.94 11.73 5.69
CA ALA A 116 11.14 10.41 6.27
C ALA A 116 9.80 9.69 6.50
N LEU A 117 8.81 10.37 7.10
CA LEU A 117 7.49 9.78 7.35
C LEU A 117 6.76 9.41 6.06
N GLY A 118 6.76 10.30 5.05
CA GLY A 118 6.15 10.02 3.75
C GLY A 118 6.83 8.85 3.04
N ALA A 119 8.17 8.81 3.03
CA ALA A 119 8.92 7.69 2.46
C ALA A 119 8.64 6.37 3.20
N SER A 120 8.61 6.39 4.53
CA SER A 120 8.26 5.22 5.34
C SER A 120 6.85 4.72 5.06
N ALA A 121 5.87 5.60 4.86
CA ALA A 121 4.50 5.19 4.52
C ALA A 121 4.44 4.42 3.19
N ILE A 122 5.12 4.93 2.16
CA ILE A 122 5.22 4.28 0.84
C ILE A 122 5.92 2.92 0.97
N LEU A 123 7.09 2.89 1.62
CA LEU A 123 7.85 1.66 1.79
C LEU A 123 7.08 0.62 2.59
N PHE A 124 6.40 1.02 3.66
CA PHE A 124 5.59 0.13 4.48
C PHE A 124 4.40 -0.44 3.69
N GLN A 125 3.75 0.36 2.84
CA GLN A 125 2.65 -0.12 2.00
C GLN A 125 3.14 -1.18 1.00
N VAL A 126 4.25 -0.92 0.30
CA VAL A 126 4.84 -1.89 -0.64
C VAL A 126 5.29 -3.16 0.11
N PHE A 127 5.98 -3.00 1.24
CA PHE A 127 6.43 -4.11 2.07
C PHE A 127 5.27 -5.00 2.54
N SER A 128 4.18 -4.38 3.01
CA SER A 128 3.01 -5.10 3.50
C SER A 128 2.37 -5.97 2.42
N VAL A 129 2.20 -5.41 1.21
CA VAL A 129 1.67 -6.15 0.05
C VAL A 129 2.60 -7.32 -0.31
N MET A 130 3.92 -7.10 -0.32
CA MET A 130 4.89 -8.16 -0.63
C MET A 130 4.83 -9.31 0.39
N VAL A 131 4.77 -9.00 1.69
CA VAL A 131 4.69 -10.00 2.76
C VAL A 131 3.39 -10.80 2.68
N LEU A 132 2.25 -10.14 2.48
CA LEU A 132 0.95 -10.80 2.36
C LEU A 132 0.88 -11.67 1.10
N ALA A 133 1.39 -11.19 -0.03
CA ALA A 133 1.45 -11.97 -1.27
C ALA A 133 2.34 -13.21 -1.11
N LEU A 134 3.50 -13.07 -0.45
CA LEU A 134 4.38 -14.20 -0.17
C LEU A 134 3.71 -15.22 0.77
N ALA A 135 3.06 -14.75 1.84
CA ALA A 135 2.31 -15.62 2.75
C ALA A 135 1.19 -16.36 2.01
N GLY A 136 0.42 -15.67 1.16
CA GLY A 136 -0.61 -16.27 0.32
C GLY A 136 -0.04 -17.33 -0.63
N ALA A 137 1.08 -17.06 -1.29
CA ALA A 137 1.75 -18.02 -2.16
C ALA A 137 2.21 -19.28 -1.41
N ILE A 138 2.74 -19.12 -0.19
CA ILE A 138 3.13 -20.25 0.66
C ILE A 138 1.91 -21.10 1.02
N VAL A 139 0.79 -20.46 1.39
CA VAL A 139 -0.46 -21.17 1.73
C VAL A 139 -0.99 -21.96 0.52
N VAL A 140 -1.01 -21.35 -0.67
CA VAL A 140 -1.44 -22.03 -1.90
C VAL A 140 -0.51 -23.20 -2.23
N ALA A 141 0.80 -23.01 -2.14
CA ALA A 141 1.77 -24.08 -2.38
C ALA A 141 1.60 -25.25 -1.40
N ALA A 142 1.37 -24.95 -0.12
CA ALA A 142 1.09 -25.97 0.90
C ALA A 142 -0.21 -26.72 0.63
N LEU A 143 -1.27 -26.02 0.19
CA LEU A 143 -2.55 -26.63 -0.15
C LEU A 143 -2.43 -27.57 -1.35
N VAL A 144 -1.73 -27.13 -2.41
CA VAL A 144 -1.47 -27.96 -3.59
C VAL A 144 -0.65 -29.19 -3.24
N HIS A 145 0.35 -29.04 -2.36
CA HIS A 145 1.14 -30.16 -1.89
C HIS A 145 0.30 -31.18 -1.12
N ALA A 146 -0.53 -30.72 -0.17
CA ALA A 146 -1.41 -31.58 0.61
C ALA A 146 -2.41 -32.35 -0.27
N VAL A 147 -3.10 -31.66 -1.17
CA VAL A 147 -4.06 -32.30 -2.10
C VAL A 147 -3.37 -33.28 -3.05
N GLY A 148 -2.16 -32.95 -3.53
CA GLY A 148 -1.38 -33.84 -4.37
C GLY A 148 -0.97 -35.14 -3.65
N GLN A 149 -0.61 -35.06 -2.37
CA GLN A 149 -0.29 -36.24 -1.57
C GLN A 149 -1.52 -37.14 -1.36
N ASP A 150 -2.68 -36.56 -1.09
CA ASP A 150 -3.91 -37.32 -0.85
C ASP A 150 -4.52 -37.95 -2.13
N LEU A 151 -4.27 -37.36 -3.31
CA LEU A 151 -4.81 -37.85 -4.59
C LEU A 151 -3.88 -38.80 -5.36
N PHE A 152 -2.57 -38.70 -5.17
CA PHE A 152 -1.58 -39.45 -5.95
C PHE A 152 -0.61 -40.31 -5.12
N GLY A 153 -0.72 -40.27 -3.79
CA GLY A 153 -0.01 -41.16 -2.85
C GLY A 153 -0.88 -42.33 -2.40
#